data_AF-A0A6L2MNN9-F1
#
_entry.id   AF-A0A6L2MNN9-F1
#
_cell.length_a   1.000
_cell.length_b   1.000
_cell.length_c   1.000
_cell.angle_alpha   90.00
_cell.angle_beta   90.00
_cell.angle_gamma   90.00
#
_symmetry.space_group_name_H-M   'P 1'
#
loop_
_entity.id
_entity.type
_entity.pdbx_description
1 polymer ?
#
loop_
_entity_poly.entity_id
_entity_poly.type
_entity_poly.pdbx_seq_one_letter_code
_entity_poly.pdbx_strand_id
1 'polypeptide(L)'
;MGWKKFINFEEMAKFRILRWTYDKTMLDMIPNDFFRANLNVDTIIDKIREERLRWFGHVKRRPQTVTVRNVEAMLVDSSRRRVKPILRWEDRLKQNMKEFLLSEDMTSDRNAWRDKSTING
;
A
#
# COMPACT_ATOMS: atom_id res chain seq x y z
N MET A 1 -0.75 -11.63 15.80
CA MET A 1 -2.02 -12.15 15.20
C MET A 1 -3.05 -11.06 14.83
N GLY A 2 -2.87 -9.78 15.22
CA GLY A 2 -3.88 -8.72 15.00
C GLY A 2 -4.00 -8.15 13.58
N TRP A 3 -2.89 -7.95 12.86
CA TRP A 3 -2.91 -7.29 11.54
C TRP A 3 -3.64 -8.07 10.45
N LYS A 4 -3.50 -9.40 10.41
CA LYS A 4 -4.24 -10.24 9.45
C LYS A 4 -5.75 -10.18 9.70
N LYS A 5 -6.17 -10.12 10.97
CA LYS A 5 -7.59 -9.98 11.34
C LYS A 5 -8.15 -8.63 10.89
N PHE A 6 -7.38 -7.55 11.05
CA PHE A 6 -7.76 -6.22 10.59
C PHE A 6 -7.95 -6.17 9.07
N ILE A 7 -6.97 -6.67 8.30
CA ILE A 7 -7.08 -6.72 6.83
C ILE A 7 -8.31 -7.52 6.40
N ASN A 8 -8.54 -8.69 7.02
CA ASN A 8 -9.71 -9.50 6.71
C ASN A 8 -11.02 -8.78 7.06
N PHE A 9 -11.08 -8.05 8.18
CA PHE A 9 -12.25 -7.28 8.56
C PHE A 9 -12.58 -6.20 7.52
N GLU A 10 -11.58 -5.42 7.12
CA GLU A 10 -11.71 -4.39 6.08
C GLU A 10 -12.15 -5.00 4.74
N GLU A 11 -11.58 -6.15 4.34
CA GLU A 11 -12.00 -6.87 3.13
C GLU A 11 -13.46 -7.29 3.19
N MET A 12 -13.90 -7.83 4.32
CA MET A 12 -15.29 -8.26 4.50
C MET A 12 -16.25 -7.07 4.48
N ALA A 13 -15.88 -5.95 5.09
CA ALA A 13 -16.67 -4.72 5.05
C ALA A 13 -16.82 -4.21 3.61
N LYS A 14 -15.71 -4.15 2.86
CA LYS A 14 -15.69 -3.76 1.44
C LYS A 14 -16.61 -4.64 0.59
N PHE A 15 -16.51 -5.97 0.71
CA PHE A 15 -17.35 -6.87 -0.09
C PHE A 15 -18.81 -6.90 0.34
N ARG A 16 -19.13 -6.54 1.58
CA ARG A 16 -20.52 -6.36 2.00
C ARG A 16 -21.16 -5.18 1.27
N ILE A 17 -20.43 -4.07 1.14
CA ILE A 17 -20.89 -2.90 0.38
C ILE A 17 -21.03 -3.24 -1.11
N LEU A 18 -20.03 -3.89 -1.71
CA LEU A 18 -20.10 -4.27 -3.13
C LEU A 18 -21.28 -5.20 -3.43
N ARG A 19 -21.52 -6.20 -2.58
CA ARG A 19 -22.70 -7.07 -2.76
C ARG A 19 -24.01 -6.31 -2.66
N TRP A 20 -24.11 -5.37 -1.73
CA TRP A 20 -25.30 -4.54 -1.59
C TRP A 20 -25.61 -3.73 -2.85
N THR A 21 -24.60 -3.20 -3.55
CA THR A 21 -24.81 -2.48 -4.82
C THR A 21 -25.31 -3.34 -5.98
N TYR A 22 -25.21 -4.66 -5.87
CA TYR A 22 -25.68 -5.63 -6.87
C TYR A 22 -26.94 -6.40 -6.40
N ASP A 23 -27.58 -5.94 -5.32
CA ASP A 23 -28.69 -6.62 -4.65
C ASP A 23 -28.36 -8.08 -4.31
N LYS A 24 -27.09 -8.35 -3.95
CA LYS A 24 -26.62 -9.67 -3.54
C LYS A 24 -26.45 -9.73 -2.03
N THR A 25 -26.65 -10.93 -1.51
CA THR A 25 -26.52 -11.25 -0.08
C THR A 25 -25.42 -12.28 0.13
N MET A 26 -25.14 -12.60 1.41
CA MET A 26 -24.24 -13.72 1.73
C MET A 26 -24.85 -15.09 1.34
N LEU A 27 -26.18 -15.18 1.25
CA LEU A 27 -26.90 -16.43 0.95
C LEU A 27 -26.74 -16.87 -0.50
N ASP A 28 -26.40 -15.95 -1.40
CA ASP A 28 -26.14 -16.26 -2.80
C ASP A 28 -24.85 -17.06 -2.99
N MET A 29 -24.02 -17.18 -1.94
CA MET A 29 -22.74 -17.92 -1.92
C MET A 29 -21.79 -17.56 -3.07
N ILE A 30 -21.95 -16.36 -3.65
CA ILE A 30 -21.09 -15.87 -4.72
C ILE A 30 -19.70 -15.61 -4.12
N PRO A 31 -18.62 -16.18 -4.67
CA PRO A 31 -17.26 -15.98 -4.18
C PRO A 31 -16.84 -14.50 -4.20
N ASN A 32 -16.03 -14.06 -3.23
CA ASN A 32 -15.49 -12.68 -3.25
C ASN A 32 -14.65 -12.40 -4.51
N ASP A 33 -13.95 -13.42 -5.02
CA ASP A 33 -13.11 -13.29 -6.21
C ASP A 33 -13.92 -13.00 -7.48
N PHE A 34 -15.20 -13.38 -7.53
CA PHE A 34 -16.12 -12.98 -8.60
C PHE A 34 -16.28 -11.46 -8.64
N PHE A 35 -16.53 -10.83 -7.48
CA PHE A 35 -16.67 -9.38 -7.40
C PHE A 35 -15.35 -8.67 -7.72
N ARG A 36 -14.20 -9.24 -7.32
CA ARG A 36 -12.88 -8.69 -7.69
C ARG A 36 -12.68 -8.65 -9.19
N ALA A 37 -12.94 -9.78 -9.86
CA ALA A 37 -12.76 -9.90 -11.30
C ALA A 37 -13.75 -9.00 -12.07
N ASN A 38 -15.04 -9.02 -11.69
CA ASN A 38 -16.06 -8.24 -12.39
C ASN A 38 -15.92 -6.73 -12.21
N LEU A 39 -15.49 -6.28 -11.03
CA LEU A 39 -15.38 -4.85 -10.71
C LEU A 39 -13.97 -4.30 -10.87
N ASN A 40 -13.01 -5.14 -11.28
CA ASN A 40 -11.59 -4.82 -11.31
C ASN A 40 -11.09 -4.20 -9.99
N VAL A 41 -11.50 -4.81 -8.88
CA VAL A 41 -11.26 -4.28 -7.53
C VAL A 41 -10.00 -4.88 -6.93
N ASP A 42 -9.05 -4.01 -6.59
CA ASP A 42 -7.81 -4.37 -5.90
C ASP A 42 -8.03 -4.92 -4.48
N THR A 43 -7.04 -5.70 -4.02
CA THR A 43 -6.96 -6.07 -2.60
C THR A 43 -6.58 -4.86 -1.75
N ILE A 44 -6.97 -4.87 -0.48
CA ILE A 44 -6.57 -3.84 0.50
C ILE A 44 -5.06 -3.82 0.70
N ILE A 45 -4.40 -4.97 0.60
CA ILE A 45 -2.93 -5.02 0.70
C ILE A 45 -2.31 -4.24 -0.45
N ASP A 46 -2.81 -4.44 -1.66
CA ASP A 46 -2.38 -3.72 -2.85
C ASP A 46 -2.65 -2.22 -2.71
N LYS A 47 -3.84 -1.85 -2.24
CA LYS A 47 -4.14 -0.44 -1.99
C LYS A 47 -3.19 0.20 -0.96
N ILE A 48 -2.85 -0.52 0.11
CA ILE A 48 -1.87 -0.06 1.11
C ILE A 48 -0.46 0.10 0.49
N ARG A 49 -0.06 -0.78 -0.42
CA ARG A 49 1.22 -0.70 -1.14
C ARG A 49 1.27 0.54 -2.05
N GLU A 50 0.21 0.74 -2.83
CA GLU A 50 0.07 1.91 -3.70
C GLU A 50 0.14 3.22 -2.90
N GLU A 51 -0.66 3.36 -1.84
CA GLU A 51 -0.69 4.58 -1.03
C GLU A 51 0.65 4.84 -0.31
N ARG A 52 1.34 3.77 0.12
CA ARG A 52 2.72 3.88 0.66
C ARG A 52 3.67 4.49 -0.37
N LEU A 53 3.64 4.00 -1.61
CA LEU A 53 4.51 4.51 -2.69
C LEU A 53 4.11 5.94 -3.09
N ARG A 54 2.82 6.24 -3.18
CA ARG A 54 2.32 7.60 -3.45
C ARG A 54 2.79 8.60 -2.39
N TRP A 55 2.66 8.24 -1.12
CA TRP A 55 3.14 9.06 -0.01
C TRP A 55 4.66 9.28 -0.09
N PHE A 56 5.44 8.22 -0.35
CA PHE A 56 6.88 8.34 -0.47
C PHE A 56 7.31 9.27 -1.63
N GLY A 57 6.73 9.08 -2.82
CA GLY A 57 6.98 9.98 -3.95
C GLY A 57 6.51 11.41 -3.68
N HIS A 58 5.44 11.61 -2.91
CA HIS A 58 5.05 12.94 -2.43
C HIS A 58 6.14 13.54 -1.54
N VAL A 59 6.62 12.81 -0.53
CA VAL A 59 7.67 13.27 0.39
C VAL A 59 8.95 13.59 -0.37
N LYS A 60 9.40 12.74 -1.30
CA LYS A 60 10.66 12.91 -2.05
C LYS A 60 10.71 14.20 -2.88
N ARG A 61 9.56 14.66 -3.38
CA ARG A 61 9.44 15.91 -4.15
C ARG A 61 9.34 17.17 -3.30
N ARG A 62 9.20 17.06 -1.97
CA ARG A 62 9.17 18.23 -1.10
C ARG A 62 10.59 18.76 -0.87
N PRO A 63 10.75 20.08 -0.73
CA PRO A 63 12.05 20.65 -0.38
C PRO A 63 12.47 20.18 1.02
N GLN A 64 13.79 20.13 1.25
CA GLN A 64 14.36 19.76 2.56
C GLN A 64 13.99 20.75 3.67
N THR A 65 13.44 21.92 3.38
CA THR A 65 12.92 22.82 4.42
C THR A 65 11.68 22.26 5.13
N VAL A 66 10.97 21.29 4.52
CA VAL A 66 9.77 20.69 5.11
C VAL A 66 10.14 19.62 6.13
N THR A 67 9.55 19.71 7.33
CA THR A 67 9.81 18.80 8.46
C THR A 67 9.70 17.32 8.10
N VAL A 68 8.67 16.92 7.34
CA VAL A 68 8.47 15.52 6.91
C VAL A 68 9.63 15.03 6.03
N ARG A 69 10.18 15.90 5.16
CA ARG A 69 11.34 15.58 4.32
C ARG A 69 12.61 15.41 5.16
N ASN A 70 12.78 16.26 6.16
CA ASN A 70 13.90 16.17 7.10
C ASN A 70 13.86 14.89 7.92
N VAL A 71 12.71 14.57 8.52
CA VAL A 71 12.56 13.34 9.33
C VAL A 71 12.77 12.09 8.48
N GLU A 72 12.33 12.07 7.23
CA GLU A 72 12.59 10.96 6.32
C GLU A 72 14.08 10.78 6.01
N ALA A 73 14.84 11.88 5.88
CA ALA A 73 16.27 11.86 5.61
C ALA A 73 17.13 11.62 6.87
N MET A 74 16.56 11.69 8.07
CA MET A 74 17.29 11.49 9.32
C MET A 74 17.70 10.03 9.50
N LEU A 75 19.02 9.80 9.57
CA LEU A 75 19.60 8.52 9.96
C LEU A 75 19.59 8.42 11.49
N VAL A 76 18.66 7.63 12.03
CA VAL A 76 18.65 7.29 13.46
C VAL A 76 19.55 6.07 13.67
N ASP A 77 20.75 6.32 14.19
CA ASP A 77 21.68 5.26 14.55
C ASP A 77 21.13 4.51 15.78
N SER A 78 20.57 3.33 15.54
CA SER A 78 19.92 2.53 16.58
C SER A 78 20.63 1.20 16.69
N SER A 79 21.34 0.96 17.80
CA SER A 79 21.84 -0.36 18.15
C SER A 79 20.65 -1.32 18.33
N ARG A 80 20.55 -2.35 17.47
CA ARG A 80 19.47 -3.35 17.53
C ARG A 80 19.93 -4.61 18.26
N ARG A 81 19.04 -5.17 19.07
CA ARG A 81 19.20 -6.51 19.63
C ARG A 81 19.32 -7.53 18.47
N ARG A 82 20.17 -8.55 18.63
CA ARG A 82 20.43 -9.62 17.64
C ARG A 82 19.23 -10.54 17.32
N VAL A 83 18.03 -10.21 17.79
CA VAL A 83 16.80 -10.97 17.51
C VAL A 83 16.29 -10.60 16.12
N LYS A 84 15.53 -11.49 15.47
CA LYS A 84 14.83 -11.22 14.20
C LYS A 84 14.13 -9.85 14.27
N PRO A 85 14.56 -8.85 13.49
CA PRO A 85 14.00 -7.52 13.60
C PRO A 85 12.57 -7.48 13.08
N ILE A 86 11.71 -6.72 13.74
CA ILE A 86 10.43 -6.31 13.18
C ILE A 86 10.72 -5.43 11.95
N LEU A 87 10.06 -5.72 10.83
CA LEU A 87 10.19 -4.96 9.59
C LEU A 87 9.81 -3.50 9.83
N ARG A 88 10.71 -2.58 9.49
CA ARG A 88 10.45 -1.15 9.47
C ARG A 88 9.51 -0.81 8.31
N TRP A 89 8.92 0.38 8.40
CA TRP A 89 8.29 1.02 7.25
C TRP A 89 9.24 1.06 6.05
N GLU A 90 10.49 1.44 6.27
CA GLU A 90 11.53 1.51 5.23
C GLU A 90 11.78 0.14 4.58
N ASP A 91 11.84 -0.94 5.37
CA ASP A 91 12.02 -2.30 4.84
C ASP A 91 10.85 -2.69 3.92
N ARG A 92 9.62 -2.35 4.33
CA ARG A 92 8.40 -2.59 3.52
C ARG A 92 8.37 -1.73 2.26
N LEU A 93 8.80 -0.47 2.36
CA LEU A 93 8.90 0.44 1.23
C LEU A 93 9.90 -0.08 0.21
N LYS A 94 11.11 -0.48 0.62
CA LYS A 94 12.14 -1.07 -0.25
C LYS A 94 11.63 -2.34 -0.93
N GLN A 95 10.90 -3.19 -0.20
CA GLN A 95 10.27 -4.37 -0.78
C GLN A 95 9.27 -3.99 -1.88
N ASN A 96 8.40 -2.99 -1.65
CA ASN A 96 7.44 -2.57 -2.67
C ASN A 96 8.14 -1.90 -3.85
N MET A 97 9.12 -1.02 -3.63
CA MET A 97 9.88 -0.42 -4.73
C MET A 97 10.53 -1.50 -5.61
N LYS A 98 11.04 -2.58 -5.01
CA LYS A 98 11.56 -3.73 -5.75
C LYS A 98 10.47 -4.49 -6.52
N GLU A 99 9.31 -4.75 -5.89
CA GLU A 99 8.17 -5.42 -6.53
C GLU A 99 7.66 -4.65 -7.76
N PHE A 100 7.66 -3.30 -7.71
CA PHE A 100 7.18 -2.42 -8.77
C PHE A 100 8.28 -1.91 -9.72
N LEU A 101 9.53 -2.39 -9.57
CA LEU A 101 10.70 -1.94 -10.35
C LEU A 101 10.84 -0.40 -10.36
N LEU A 102 10.58 0.19 -9.19
CA LEU A 102 10.69 1.62 -8.91
C LEU A 102 12.06 1.93 -8.33
N SER A 103 12.63 3.02 -8.80
CA SER A 103 13.84 3.62 -8.22
C SER A 103 13.53 5.02 -7.70
N GLU A 104 14.29 5.48 -6.72
CA GLU A 104 14.02 6.74 -6.01
C GLU A 104 14.19 7.98 -6.92
N ASP A 105 15.11 7.92 -7.88
CA ASP A 105 15.32 8.93 -8.91
C ASP A 105 14.07 9.20 -9.75
N MET A 106 13.23 8.18 -9.97
CA MET A 106 11.96 8.29 -10.69
C MET A 106 10.92 9.15 -9.96
N THR A 107 11.11 9.47 -8.68
CA THR A 107 10.13 10.26 -7.90
C THR A 107 9.97 11.69 -8.41
N SER A 108 10.96 12.21 -9.14
CA SER A 108 10.92 13.54 -9.74
C SER A 108 9.85 13.65 -10.83
N ASP A 109 9.74 12.62 -11.68
CA ASP A 109 8.69 12.54 -12.69
C ASP A 109 7.39 12.07 -12.04
N ARG A 110 6.42 12.97 -11.97
CA ARG A 110 5.13 12.69 -11.33
C ARG A 110 4.30 11.66 -12.08
N ASN A 111 4.35 11.67 -13.40
CA ASN A 111 3.53 10.80 -14.22
C ASN A 111 4.14 9.41 -14.21
N ALA A 112 5.44 9.29 -14.51
CA ALA A 112 6.14 8.01 -14.47
C ALA A 112 6.05 7.32 -13.08
N TRP A 113 6.16 8.09 -11.99
CA TRP A 113 5.97 7.55 -10.64
C TRP A 113 4.54 7.07 -10.41
N ARG A 114 3.53 7.85 -10.84
CA ARG A 114 2.12 7.51 -10.63
C ARG A 114 1.74 6.27 -11.44
N ASP A 115 2.14 6.20 -12.69
CA ASP A 115 1.79 5.11 -13.60
C ASP A 115 2.36 3.79 -13.08
N LYS A 116 3.61 3.80 -12.61
CA LYS A 116 4.25 2.59 -12.04
C LYS A 116 3.82 2.23 -10.62
N SER A 117 3.35 3.19 -9.82
CA SER A 117 2.89 2.92 -8.45
C SER A 117 1.42 2.53 -8.37
N THR A 118 0.66 2.74 -9.45
CA THR A 118 -0.75 2.35 -9.56
C THR A 118 -0.83 0.88 -9.94
N ILE A 119 -1.66 0.12 -9.21
CA ILE A 119 -1.75 -1.33 -9.36
C ILE A 119 -2.76 -1.72 -10.45
N ASN A 120 -3.82 -0.91 -10.60
CA ASN A 120 -4.80 -0.99 -11.69
C ASN A 120 -5.01 0.41 -12.29
N GLY A 121 -4.17 0.77 -13.25
CA GLY A 121 -4.25 2.01 -14.02
C GLY A 121 -3.71 1.79 -15.43
#